data_AF-A0A3A5UJD3-F1
#
_entry.id   AF-A0A3A5UJD3-F1
#
_cell.length_a   1.000
_cell.length_b   1.000
_cell.length_c   1.000
_cell.angle_alpha   90.00
_cell.angle_beta   90.00
_cell.angle_gamma   90.00
#
_symmetry.space_group_name_H-M   'P 1'
#
loop_
_entity.id
_entity.type
_entity.pdbx_description
1 polymer ?
#
loop_
_entity_poly.entity_id
_entity_poly.type
_entity_poly.pdbx_seq_one_letter_code
_entity_poly.pdbx_strand_id
1 'polypeptide(L)' 'MALTCNIGAAGKAFRLRIGIATVFGGLVLGLITAIGVLPPIAWVAVAGSLLGGSFSIWEARAGWCIVRAMGFKTAL' A
#
# COMPACT_ATOMS: atom_id res chain seq x y z
N MET A 1 -6.89 -21.14 6.48
CA MET A 1 -5.45 -21.41 6.27
C MET A 1 -4.72 -20.14 6.72
N ALA A 2 -3.87 -20.19 7.74
CA ALA A 2 -3.14 -19.01 8.19
C ALA A 2 -1.99 -18.71 7.21
N LEU A 3 -1.82 -17.44 6.82
CA LEU A 3 -0.67 -17.01 6.05
C LEU A 3 0.59 -17.18 6.91
N THR A 4 1.63 -17.80 6.37
CA THR A 4 2.89 -18.01 7.10
C THR A 4 3.62 -16.67 7.24
N CYS A 5 4.02 -16.32 8.46
CA CYS A 5 4.77 -15.08 8.67
C CYS A 5 6.10 -15.14 7.90
N ASN A 6 6.34 -14.17 7.01
CA ASN A 6 7.53 -14.09 6.14
C ASN A 6 8.22 -12.70 6.21
N ILE A 7 7.74 -11.83 7.09
CA ILE A 7 8.25 -10.47 7.27
C ILE A 7 8.80 -10.31 8.69
N GLY A 8 10.00 -9.73 8.83
CA GLY A 8 10.54 -9.33 10.13
C GLY A 8 9.89 -8.06 10.69
N ALA A 9 10.10 -7.76 11.98
CA ALA A 9 9.50 -6.59 12.63
C ALA A 9 9.79 -5.25 11.91
N ALA A 10 11.00 -5.10 11.34
CA ALA A 10 11.40 -3.93 10.57
C ALA A 10 10.61 -3.81 9.25
N GLY A 11 10.51 -4.89 8.47
CA GLY A 11 9.73 -4.92 7.23
C GLY A 11 8.23 -4.66 7.47
N LYS A 12 7.70 -5.12 8.61
CA LYS A 12 6.32 -4.86 9.03
C LYS A 12 6.10 -3.37 9.28
N ALA A 13 6.97 -2.74 10.07
CA ALA A 13 6.89 -1.32 10.37
C ALA A 13 7.04 -0.45 9.12
N PHE A 14 7.97 -0.81 8.23
CA PHE A 14 8.16 -0.11 6.97
C PHE A 14 6.89 -0.16 6.11
N ARG A 15 6.37 -1.35 5.79
CA ARG A 15 5.17 -1.50 4.96
C ARG A 15 3.94 -0.80 5.54
N LEU A 16 3.77 -0.83 6.87
CA LEU A 16 2.68 -0.10 7.52
C LEU A 16 2.81 1.42 7.32
N ARG A 17 4.02 1.97 7.48
CA ARG A 17 4.28 3.41 7.28
C ARG A 17 4.09 3.83 5.83
N ILE A 18 4.63 3.06 4.88
CA ILE A 18 4.45 3.40 3.46
C ILE A 18 2.96 3.32 3.12
N GLY A 19 2.27 2.27 3.57
CA GLY A 19 0.86 2.08 3.25
C GLY A 19 -0.03 3.21 3.75
N ILE A 20 0.20 3.67 4.98
CA ILE A 20 -0.51 4.84 5.52
C ILE A 20 -0.18 6.09 4.70
N ALA A 21 1.09 6.32 4.36
CA ALA A 21 1.49 7.46 3.54
C ALA A 21 0.85 7.42 2.15
N THR A 22 0.78 6.25 1.51
CA THR A 22 0.18 6.09 0.18
C THR A 22 -1.34 6.26 0.21
N VAL A 23 -2.03 5.74 1.24
CA VAL A 23 -3.47 5.99 1.42
C VAL A 23 -3.73 7.47 1.64
N PHE A 24 -2.95 8.13 2.50
CA PHE A 24 -3.09 9.55 2.75
C PHE A 24 -2.84 10.38 1.47
N GLY A 25 -1.77 10.06 0.73
CA GLY A 25 -1.49 10.67 -0.57
C GLY A 25 -2.61 10.46 -1.58
N GLY A 26 -3.21 9.26 -1.62
CA GLY A 26 -4.38 8.94 -2.44
C GLY A 26 -5.62 9.77 -2.09
N LEU A 27 -5.87 10.00 -0.79
CA LEU A 27 -6.97 10.87 -0.34
C LEU A 27 -6.75 12.32 -0.76
N VAL A 28 -5.53 12.85 -0.58
CA VAL A 28 -5.17 14.20 -1.02
C VAL A 28 -5.32 14.32 -2.54
N LEU A 29 -4.83 13.34 -3.29
CA LEU A 29 -4.99 13.30 -4.75
C LEU A 29 -6.46 13.24 -5.17
N GLY A 30 -7.29 12.51 -4.42
CA GLY A 30 -8.74 12.44 -4.63
C GLY A 30 -9.41 13.79 -4.43
N LEU A 31 -9.04 14.53 -3.38
CA LEU A 31 -9.54 15.89 -3.14
C LEU A 31 -9.15 16.84 -4.29
N ILE A 32 -7.89 16.80 -4.74
CA ILE A 32 -7.42 17.64 -5.85
C ILE A 32 -8.12 17.28 -7.17
N THR A 33 -8.39 16.00 -7.39
CA THR A 33 -9.15 15.55 -8.58
C THR A 33 -10.61 15.97 -8.49
N ALA A 34 -11.22 15.95 -7.30
CA ALA A 34 -12.61 16.34 -7.08
C ALA A 34 -12.86 17.84 -7.32
N ILE A 35 -11.88 18.71 -7.02
CA ILE A 35 -11.96 20.15 -7.33
C ILE A 35 -11.67 20.47 -8.81
N GLY A 36 -11.47 19.45 -9.66
CA GLY A 36 -11.33 19.61 -11.11
C GLY A 36 -9.94 20.06 -11.58
N VAL A 37 -8.92 20.03 -10.72
CA VAL A 37 -7.55 20.42 -11.08
C VAL A 37 -6.85 19.34 -11.92
N LEU A 38 -7.23 18.07 -11.76
CA LEU A 38 -6.66 16.95 -12.51
C LEU A 38 -7.66 16.37 -13.53
N PRO A 39 -7.14 15.75 -14.62
CA PRO A 39 -7.99 15.08 -15.60
C PRO A 39 -8.74 13.89 -14.99
N PRO A 40 -9.88 13.45 -15.57
CA PRO A 40 -10.69 12.34 -15.05
C PRO A 40 -9.92 11.03 -14.86
N ILE A 41 -8.86 10.80 -15.63
CA ILE A 41 -8.01 9.62 -15.50
C ILE A 41 -7.28 9.55 -14.14
N ALA A 42 -7.14 10.68 -13.43
CA ALA A 42 -6.53 10.72 -12.10
C ALA A 42 -7.31 9.90 -11.05
N TRP A 43 -8.61 9.64 -11.27
CA TRP A 43 -9.37 8.72 -10.42
C TRP A 43 -8.79 7.30 -10.41
N VAL A 44 -8.15 6.86 -11.51
CA VAL A 44 -7.44 5.58 -11.55
C VAL A 44 -6.24 5.59 -10.60
N ALA A 45 -5.48 6.70 -10.57
CA ALA A 45 -4.36 6.86 -9.65
C ALA A 45 -4.82 6.95 -8.18
N VAL A 46 -5.95 7.60 -7.92
CA VAL A 46 -6.59 7.64 -6.59
C VAL A 46 -6.98 6.23 -6.15
N ALA A 47 -7.70 5.48 -6.99
CA ALA A 47 -8.10 4.10 -6.71
C ALA A 47 -6.88 3.20 -6.49
N GLY A 48 -5.85 3.31 -7.35
CA GLY A 48 -4.60 2.55 -7.22
C GLY A 48 -3.84 2.87 -5.94
N SER A 49 -3.80 4.14 -5.52
CA SER A 49 -3.14 4.57 -4.29
C SER A 49 -3.85 4.06 -3.04
N LEU A 50 -5.19 4.09 -3.04
CA LEU A 50 -6.01 3.59 -1.94
C LEU A 50 -5.94 2.05 -1.83
N LEU A 51 -6.09 1.34 -2.95
CA LEU A 51 -6.02 -0.12 -2.99
C LEU A 51 -4.61 -0.62 -2.69
N GLY A 52 -3.58 -0.04 -3.31
CA GLY A 52 -2.18 -0.41 -3.06
C GLY A 52 -1.73 -0.08 -1.63
N GLY A 53 -2.11 1.10 -1.14
CA GLY A 53 -1.83 1.52 0.24
C GLY A 53 -2.52 0.62 1.26
N SER A 54 -3.82 0.37 1.13
CA SER A 54 -4.56 -0.53 2.02
C SER A 54 -4.04 -1.97 1.98
N PHE A 55 -3.67 -2.48 0.80
CA PHE A 55 -3.05 -3.80 0.65
C PHE A 55 -1.72 -3.89 1.41
N SER A 56 -0.86 -2.88 1.30
CA SER A 56 0.41 -2.87 2.03
C SER A 56 0.24 -2.80 3.56
N ILE A 57 -0.80 -2.12 4.06
CA ILE A 57 -1.17 -2.12 5.48
C ILE A 57 -1.63 -3.52 5.90
N TRP A 58 -2.46 -4.17 5.09
CA TRP A 58 -2.95 -5.52 5.37
C TRP A 58 -1.81 -6.54 5.43
N GLU A 59 -0.90 -6.53 4.46
CA GLU A 59 0.31 -7.37 4.46
C GLU A 59 1.16 -7.15 5.72
N ALA A 60 1.35 -5.89 6.12
CA ALA A 60 2.04 -5.57 7.36
C ALA A 60 1.30 -6.17 8.58
N ARG A 61 -0.03 -6.02 8.68
CA ARG A 61 -0.81 -6.57 9.80
C ARG A 61 -0.77 -8.10 9.87
N ALA A 62 -0.87 -8.77 8.73
CA ALA A 62 -0.79 -10.22 8.62
C ALA A 62 0.63 -10.77 8.89
N GLY A 63 1.67 -9.91 8.84
CA GLY A 63 3.06 -10.35 8.92
C GLY A 63 3.51 -11.13 7.66
N TRP A 64 2.81 -10.93 6.54
CA TRP A 64 2.98 -11.70 5.32
C TRP A 64 3.16 -10.77 4.13
N CYS A 65 4.16 -11.08 3.28
CA CYS A 65 4.45 -10.32 2.08
C CYS A 65 4.33 -11.22 0.85
N ILE A 66 3.49 -10.83 -0.11
CA ILE A 66 3.31 -11.55 -1.37
C ILE A 66 4.60 -11.59 -2.19
N VAL A 67 5.38 -10.49 -2.19
CA VAL A 67 6.63 -10.38 -2.96
C VAL A 67 7.66 -11.39 -2.48
N ARG A 68 7.83 -11.55 -1.16
CA ARG A 68 8.69 -12.59 -0.60
C ARG A 68 8.11 -13.99 -0.79
N ALA A 69 6.79 -14.15 -0.74
CA ALA A 69 6.13 -15.43 -1.01
C ALA A 69 6.31 -15.91 -2.46
N MET A 70 6.41 -14.97 -3.41
CA MET A 70 6.77 -15.22 -4.82
C MET A 70 8.27 -15.51 -5.02
N GLY A 71 9.09 -15.48 -3.96
CA GLY A 71 10.53 -15.80 -4.01
C GLY A 71 11.45 -14.59 -4.25
N PHE A 72 10.92 -13.37 -4.31
CA PHE A 72 11.76 -12.18 -4.47
C PHE A 72 12.43 -11.79 -3.15
N LYS A 73 13.77 -11.66 -3.19
CA LYS A 73 14.55 -11.13 -2.07
C LYS A 73 14.33 -9.63 -1.97
N THR A 74 13.78 -9.21 -0.83
CA THR A 74 13.62 -7.80 -0.47
C THR A 74 14.61 -7.49 0.64
N ALA A 75 15.25 -6.32 0.59
CA ALA A 75 16.31 -5.94 1.53
C ALA A 75 15.83 -5.77 2.99
N LEU A 76 14.51 -5.59 3.17
CA LEU A 76 13.81 -5.42 4.45
C LEU A 76 12.97 -6.65 4.78
#